data_AF-A0A8H7SBR8-F1
#
_entry.id   AF-A0A8H7SBR8-F1
#
_cell.length_a   1.000
_cell.length_b   1.000
_cell.length_c   1.000
_cell.angle_alpha   90.00
_cell.angle_beta   90.00
_cell.angle_gamma   90.00
#
_symmetry.space_group_name_H-M   'P 1'
#
loop_
_entity.id
_entity.type
_entity.pdbx_description
1 polymer ?
#
loop_
_entity_poly.entity_id
_entity_poly.type
_entity_poly.pdbx_seq_one_letter_code
_entity_poly.pdbx_strand_id
1 'polypeptide(L)'
;QLNLQHEKWKTYFPRIQPYYAVKCNPDIEIIRYLVSLGLGFDCASGPEIQLVLNHGADPSKIIYAHPCKQISHLKFAADCGIHKMTFDNIDELYKIKIHYPDAKLLLRILTDDTKAKWGLGIKYGAPMSEVDSLLETAKMLRLNIVGVSFHVGSGCSSVSAYQNALRNSRTIFDRAKELGFNCNLLDIGGGFFGVHYSGKPSFEEIASVIRDEVDSLFKSDVQVIAEPGRYYATSTLTLCCQVVGRKIVSEQSCDKNTKATANKKYICKYL
;
A
#
# COMPACT_ATOMS: atom_id res chain seq x y z
N GLN A 1 5.85 -20.59 -2.19
CA GLN A 1 5.78 -19.60 -1.09
C GLN A 1 4.62 -18.63 -1.24
N LEU A 2 4.37 -18.03 -2.41
CA LEU A 2 3.21 -17.14 -2.64
C LEU A 2 1.86 -17.75 -2.24
N ASN A 3 1.63 -19.02 -2.58
CA ASN A 3 0.40 -19.72 -2.18
C ASN A 3 0.19 -19.73 -0.66
N LEU A 4 1.24 -20.08 0.10
CA LEU A 4 1.18 -20.13 1.56
C LEU A 4 0.88 -18.76 2.16
N GLN A 5 1.47 -17.70 1.61
CA GLN A 5 1.16 -16.33 2.01
C GLN A 5 -0.29 -15.97 1.68
N HIS A 6 -0.80 -16.37 0.52
CA HIS A 6 -2.18 -16.10 0.16
C HIS A 6 -3.19 -16.84 1.07
N GLU A 7 -2.95 -18.12 1.39
CA GLU A 7 -3.79 -18.87 2.32
C GLU A 7 -3.76 -18.27 3.74
N LYS A 8 -2.59 -17.83 4.19
CA LYS A 8 -2.45 -17.12 5.46
C LYS A 8 -3.23 -15.81 5.45
N TRP A 9 -3.16 -15.04 4.36
CA TRP A 9 -3.97 -13.83 4.20
C TRP A 9 -5.46 -14.14 4.35
N LYS A 10 -5.99 -15.11 3.59
CA LYS A 10 -7.42 -15.49 3.64
C LYS A 10 -7.85 -15.94 5.03
N THR A 11 -6.99 -16.67 5.74
CA THR A 11 -7.27 -17.14 7.11
C THR A 11 -7.44 -15.98 8.09
N TYR A 12 -6.53 -15.00 8.08
CA TYR A 12 -6.55 -13.90 9.06
C TYR A 12 -7.42 -12.72 8.62
N PHE A 13 -7.67 -12.59 7.32
CA PHE A 13 -8.43 -11.53 6.68
C PHE A 13 -9.52 -12.09 5.72
N PRO A 14 -10.53 -12.80 6.25
CA PRO A 14 -11.58 -13.39 5.41
C PRO A 14 -12.44 -12.35 4.68
N ARG A 15 -12.57 -11.13 5.24
CA ARG A 15 -13.34 -10.02 4.66
C ARG A 15 -12.50 -9.01 3.87
N ILE A 16 -11.17 -9.11 3.91
CA ILE A 16 -10.28 -8.10 3.30
C ILE A 16 -9.62 -8.66 2.06
N GLN A 17 -10.05 -8.19 0.89
CA GLN A 17 -9.51 -8.65 -0.38
C GLN A 17 -8.13 -8.01 -0.64
N PRO A 18 -7.08 -8.81 -0.90
CA PRO A 18 -5.77 -8.27 -1.23
C PRO A 18 -5.71 -7.78 -2.68
N TYR A 19 -5.18 -6.57 -2.86
CA TYR A 19 -4.78 -5.96 -4.12
C TYR A 19 -3.25 -5.83 -4.12
N TYR A 20 -2.56 -6.62 -4.93
CA TYR A 20 -1.10 -6.62 -4.91
C TYR A 20 -0.54 -5.30 -5.44
N ALA A 21 0.31 -4.64 -4.65
CA ALA A 21 0.98 -3.40 -5.06
C ALA A 21 2.12 -3.72 -6.04
N VAL A 22 1.86 -3.51 -7.34
CA VAL A 22 2.74 -3.92 -8.46
C VAL A 22 4.14 -3.31 -8.35
N LYS A 23 4.21 -2.05 -7.92
CA LYS A 23 5.45 -1.32 -7.63
C LYS A 23 6.43 -2.05 -6.70
N CYS A 24 5.97 -3.02 -5.91
CA CYS A 24 6.83 -3.79 -5.01
C CYS A 24 7.73 -4.78 -5.75
N ASN A 25 7.18 -5.50 -6.74
CA ASN A 25 7.93 -6.37 -7.64
C ASN A 25 7.07 -6.64 -8.89
N PRO A 26 7.35 -5.97 -10.03
CA PRO A 26 6.57 -6.10 -11.25
C PRO A 26 6.94 -7.33 -12.09
N ASP A 27 7.56 -8.35 -11.50
CA ASP A 27 7.90 -9.59 -12.19
C ASP A 27 6.65 -10.27 -12.78
N ILE A 28 6.72 -10.64 -14.06
CA ILE A 28 5.59 -11.17 -14.82
C ILE A 28 5.09 -12.49 -14.23
N GLU A 29 5.99 -13.36 -13.76
CA GLU A 29 5.61 -14.66 -13.22
C GLU A 29 4.94 -14.51 -11.85
N ILE A 30 5.36 -13.53 -11.04
CA ILE A 30 4.62 -13.15 -9.82
C ILE A 30 3.22 -12.65 -10.17
N ILE A 31 3.09 -11.74 -11.13
CA ILE A 31 1.79 -11.18 -11.55
C ILE A 31 0.86 -12.30 -12.04
N ARG A 32 1.30 -13.13 -12.99
CA ARG A 32 0.52 -14.24 -13.54
C ARG A 32 0.08 -15.22 -12.45
N TYR A 33 0.98 -15.51 -11.50
CA TYR A 33 0.64 -16.38 -10.38
C TYR A 33 -0.42 -15.76 -9.48
N LEU A 34 -0.30 -14.47 -9.14
CA LEU A 34 -1.30 -13.77 -8.31
C LEU A 34 -2.65 -13.59 -9.03
N VAL A 35 -2.65 -13.41 -10.36
CA VAL A 35 -3.87 -13.50 -11.19
C VAL A 35 -4.52 -14.87 -11.03
N SER A 36 -3.74 -15.97 -11.11
CA SER A 36 -4.29 -17.33 -10.97
C SER A 36 -4.89 -17.62 -9.59
N LEU A 37 -4.44 -16.89 -8.56
CA LEU A 37 -5.00 -16.92 -7.20
C LEU A 37 -6.20 -15.96 -7.03
N GLY A 38 -6.54 -15.17 -8.03
CA GLY A 38 -7.71 -14.29 -8.05
C GLY A 38 -7.54 -12.96 -7.30
N LEU A 39 -6.29 -12.52 -7.05
CA LEU A 39 -5.99 -11.24 -6.41
C LEU A 39 -6.40 -10.05 -7.29
N GLY A 40 -6.59 -8.90 -6.64
CA GLY A 40 -6.59 -7.61 -7.32
C GLY A 40 -5.20 -7.00 -7.44
N PHE A 41 -5.10 -5.82 -8.04
CA PHE A 41 -3.83 -5.10 -8.24
C PHE A 41 -3.97 -3.62 -7.91
N ASP A 42 -3.07 -3.12 -7.06
CA ASP A 42 -2.79 -1.69 -6.87
C ASP A 42 -1.74 -1.29 -7.91
N CYS A 43 -2.14 -0.43 -8.84
CA CYS A 43 -1.28 0.16 -9.85
C CYS A 43 -1.09 1.66 -9.57
N ALA A 44 0.12 2.15 -9.81
CA ALA A 44 0.53 3.53 -9.62
C ALA A 44 0.79 4.29 -10.93
N SER A 45 0.70 3.63 -12.09
CA SER A 45 0.95 4.24 -13.40
C SER A 45 0.25 3.51 -14.55
N GLY A 46 0.11 4.18 -15.70
CA GLY A 46 -0.40 3.56 -16.93
C GLY A 46 0.38 2.31 -17.34
N PRO A 47 1.74 2.32 -17.33
CA PRO A 47 2.53 1.11 -17.57
C PRO A 47 2.23 -0.06 -16.63
N GLU A 48 2.00 0.19 -15.33
CA GLU A 48 1.61 -0.88 -14.39
C GLU A 48 0.21 -1.43 -14.70
N ILE A 49 -0.75 -0.56 -15.03
CA ILE A 49 -2.09 -0.97 -15.47
C ILE A 49 -1.98 -1.85 -16.72
N GLN A 50 -1.23 -1.41 -17.73
CA GLN A 50 -1.02 -2.17 -18.96
C GLN A 50 -0.37 -3.53 -18.68
N LEU A 51 0.62 -3.57 -17.80
CA LEU A 51 1.33 -4.79 -17.43
C LEU A 51 0.39 -5.85 -16.83
N VAL A 52 -0.43 -5.47 -15.85
CA VAL A 52 -1.34 -6.43 -15.20
C VAL A 52 -2.45 -6.88 -16.15
N LEU A 53 -2.98 -5.97 -16.98
CA LEU A 53 -4.01 -6.29 -17.98
C LEU A 53 -3.48 -7.27 -19.03
N ASN A 54 -2.26 -7.06 -19.55
CA ASN A 54 -1.62 -7.94 -20.52
C ASN A 54 -1.38 -9.36 -19.98
N HIS A 55 -1.46 -9.54 -18.66
CA HIS A 55 -1.22 -10.81 -17.98
C HIS A 55 -2.46 -11.35 -17.26
N GLY A 56 -3.65 -10.90 -17.69
CA GLY A 56 -4.93 -11.52 -17.35
C GLY A 56 -5.60 -10.97 -16.09
N ALA A 57 -5.14 -9.84 -15.56
CA ALA A 57 -5.85 -9.18 -14.47
C ALA A 57 -7.23 -8.70 -14.91
N ASP A 58 -8.24 -8.95 -14.07
CA ASP A 58 -9.59 -8.43 -14.25
C ASP A 58 -9.60 -6.91 -13.98
N PRO A 59 -10.02 -6.05 -14.95
CA PRO A 59 -10.13 -4.60 -14.76
C PRO A 59 -10.94 -4.20 -13.52
N SER A 60 -11.97 -4.98 -13.16
CA SER A 60 -12.82 -4.73 -11.99
C SER A 60 -12.07 -4.92 -10.66
N LYS A 61 -10.94 -5.64 -10.69
CA LYS A 61 -10.04 -5.89 -9.56
C LYS A 61 -8.76 -5.05 -9.62
N ILE A 62 -8.74 -3.96 -10.38
CA ILE A 62 -7.65 -2.99 -10.38
C ILE A 62 -8.08 -1.72 -9.64
N ILE A 63 -7.17 -1.16 -8.86
CA ILE A 63 -7.28 0.19 -8.29
C ILE A 63 -6.09 1.03 -8.75
N TYR A 64 -6.35 2.22 -9.29
CA TYR A 64 -5.31 3.19 -9.61
C TYR A 64 -5.05 4.07 -8.38
N ALA A 65 -4.21 3.58 -7.46
CA ALA A 65 -4.06 4.16 -6.12
C ALA A 65 -2.94 5.23 -6.00
N HIS A 66 -2.49 5.80 -7.13
CA HIS A 66 -1.65 6.99 -7.08
C HIS A 66 -2.53 8.24 -6.87
N PRO A 67 -2.34 9.02 -5.79
CA PRO A 67 -3.19 10.16 -5.51
C PRO A 67 -3.00 11.31 -6.49
N CYS A 68 -1.77 11.55 -6.99
CA CYS A 68 -1.47 12.60 -7.98
C CYS A 68 -1.16 12.03 -9.38
N LYS A 69 -2.13 12.00 -10.30
CA LYS A 69 -2.00 11.24 -11.56
C LYS A 69 -1.57 12.12 -12.74
N GLN A 70 -0.80 11.56 -13.68
CA GLN A 70 -0.57 12.21 -14.97
C GLN A 70 -1.84 12.14 -15.82
N ILE A 71 -2.15 13.20 -16.57
CA ILE A 71 -3.36 13.28 -17.41
C ILE A 71 -3.40 12.14 -18.44
N SER A 72 -2.26 11.83 -19.07
CA SER A 72 -2.15 10.72 -20.03
C SER A 72 -2.53 9.37 -19.41
N HIS A 73 -2.04 9.09 -18.18
CA HIS A 73 -2.35 7.86 -17.47
C HIS A 73 -3.80 7.82 -16.97
N LEU A 74 -4.37 8.97 -16.61
CA LEU A 74 -5.77 9.06 -16.21
C LEU A 74 -6.71 8.75 -17.38
N LYS A 75 -6.42 9.27 -18.58
CA LYS A 75 -7.14 8.94 -19.81
C LYS A 75 -7.00 7.46 -20.17
N PHE A 76 -5.78 6.93 -20.10
CA PHE A 76 -5.53 5.51 -20.33
C PHE A 76 -6.31 4.62 -19.35
N ALA A 77 -6.37 4.99 -18.07
CA ALA A 77 -7.18 4.28 -17.08
C ALA A 77 -8.68 4.33 -17.41
N ALA A 78 -9.18 5.43 -17.99
CA ALA A 78 -10.55 5.53 -18.49
C ALA A 78 -10.79 4.61 -19.70
N ASP A 79 -9.88 4.64 -20.67
CA ASP A 79 -9.95 3.80 -21.89
C ASP A 79 -9.93 2.30 -21.56
N CYS A 80 -9.20 1.91 -20.51
CA CYS A 80 -9.13 0.53 -20.01
C CYS A 80 -10.25 0.15 -19.02
N GLY A 81 -11.18 1.05 -18.68
CA GLY A 81 -12.27 0.77 -17.75
C GLY A 81 -11.84 0.60 -16.28
N ILE A 82 -10.74 1.23 -15.87
CA ILE A 82 -10.25 1.18 -14.49
C ILE A 82 -10.99 2.22 -13.65
N HIS A 83 -12.07 1.81 -12.99
CA HIS A 83 -12.98 2.76 -12.33
C HIS A 83 -12.50 3.25 -10.96
N LYS A 84 -11.78 2.44 -10.18
CA LYS A 84 -11.38 2.77 -8.80
C LYS A 84 -10.07 3.55 -8.80
N MET A 85 -10.06 4.73 -8.16
CA MET A 85 -8.83 5.52 -8.00
C MET A 85 -8.83 6.36 -6.73
N THR A 86 -7.63 6.71 -6.26
CA THR A 86 -7.46 7.54 -5.07
C THR A 86 -7.26 9.02 -5.41
N PHE A 87 -7.51 9.90 -4.45
CA PHE A 87 -7.15 11.32 -4.49
C PHE A 87 -6.92 11.81 -3.06
N ASP A 88 -6.17 12.90 -2.89
CA ASP A 88 -5.94 13.53 -1.58
C ASP A 88 -5.90 15.07 -1.61
N ASN A 89 -6.20 15.68 -2.76
CA ASN A 89 -6.13 17.13 -2.94
C ASN A 89 -7.18 17.63 -3.95
N ILE A 90 -7.46 18.94 -3.91
CA ILE A 90 -8.50 19.59 -4.73
C ILE A 90 -8.14 19.60 -6.22
N ASP A 91 -6.88 19.85 -6.57
CA ASP A 91 -6.43 19.91 -7.97
C ASP A 91 -6.65 18.57 -8.68
N GLU A 92 -6.47 17.46 -7.95
CA GLU A 92 -6.76 16.13 -8.45
C GLU A 92 -8.26 15.95 -8.77
N LEU A 93 -9.16 16.47 -7.94
CA LEU A 93 -10.60 16.42 -8.20
C LEU A 93 -10.96 17.15 -9.49
N TYR A 94 -10.43 18.36 -9.71
CA TYR A 94 -10.65 19.10 -10.96
C TYR A 94 -10.11 18.34 -12.17
N LYS A 95 -8.90 17.79 -12.06
CA LYS A 95 -8.30 16.99 -13.13
C LYS A 95 -9.13 15.74 -13.46
N ILE A 96 -9.61 15.03 -12.44
CA ILE A 96 -10.50 13.87 -12.60
C ILE A 96 -11.82 14.30 -13.24
N LYS A 97 -12.41 15.41 -12.80
CA LYS A 97 -13.66 15.90 -13.40
C LYS A 97 -13.55 16.14 -14.90
N ILE A 98 -12.41 16.68 -15.36
CA ILE A 98 -12.19 17.00 -16.77
C ILE A 98 -11.93 15.74 -17.60
N HIS A 99 -11.17 14.77 -17.06
CA HIS A 99 -10.63 13.67 -17.87
C HIS A 99 -11.27 12.30 -17.61
N TYR A 100 -11.89 12.09 -16.45
CA TYR A 100 -12.56 10.84 -16.10
C TYR A 100 -13.66 11.06 -15.02
N PRO A 101 -14.76 11.75 -15.36
CA PRO A 101 -15.81 12.14 -14.40
C PRO A 101 -16.57 10.96 -13.78
N ASP A 102 -16.61 9.81 -14.44
CA ASP A 102 -17.34 8.60 -13.99
C ASP A 102 -16.52 7.71 -13.04
N ALA A 103 -15.32 8.15 -12.67
CA ALA A 103 -14.46 7.44 -11.73
C ALA A 103 -15.12 7.27 -10.35
N LYS A 104 -14.82 6.14 -9.71
CA LYS A 104 -15.17 5.83 -8.32
C LYS A 104 -13.99 6.20 -7.43
N LEU A 105 -14.17 7.25 -6.63
CA LEU A 105 -13.07 7.89 -5.91
C LEU A 105 -12.99 7.43 -4.46
N LEU A 106 -11.77 7.13 -4.02
CA LEU A 106 -11.43 6.91 -2.62
C LEU A 106 -10.60 8.09 -2.11
N LEU A 107 -11.08 8.76 -1.06
CA LEU A 107 -10.32 9.81 -0.41
C LEU A 107 -9.17 9.17 0.37
N ARG A 108 -7.92 9.46 0.02
CA ARG A 108 -6.74 9.00 0.75
C ARG A 108 -6.43 9.94 1.90
N ILE A 109 -6.37 9.40 3.11
CA ILE A 109 -6.15 10.20 4.32
C ILE A 109 -4.74 10.01 4.87
N LEU A 110 -4.27 11.04 5.55
CA LEU A 110 -3.01 11.03 6.26
C LEU A 110 -3.09 10.11 7.48
N THR A 111 -2.03 9.33 7.71
CA THR A 111 -1.86 8.52 8.90
C THR A 111 -0.60 8.94 9.65
N ASP A 112 -0.60 8.80 10.97
CA ASP A 112 0.62 8.87 11.77
C ASP A 112 1.56 7.71 11.37
N ASP A 113 2.62 8.04 10.64
CA ASP A 113 3.62 7.12 10.14
C ASP A 113 4.97 7.24 10.88
N THR A 114 4.98 7.91 12.05
CA THR A 114 6.20 8.12 12.86
C THR A 114 6.94 6.84 13.23
N LYS A 115 6.24 5.70 13.22
CA LYS A 115 6.79 4.35 13.51
C LYS A 115 6.97 3.47 12.27
N ALA A 116 6.76 3.99 11.06
CA ALA A 116 7.00 3.25 9.83
C ALA A 116 8.49 3.27 9.45
N LYS A 117 8.99 2.19 8.82
CA LYS A 117 10.37 2.18 8.30
C LYS A 117 10.54 3.14 7.12
N TRP A 118 9.46 3.33 6.35
CA TRP A 118 9.39 4.27 5.25
C TRP A 118 8.09 5.07 5.38
N GLY A 119 8.21 6.29 5.89
CA GLY A 119 7.08 7.21 6.02
C GLY A 119 6.59 7.70 4.66
N LEU A 120 5.28 7.76 4.49
CA LEU A 120 4.60 8.31 3.31
C LEU A 120 3.74 9.52 3.64
N GLY A 121 3.49 9.80 4.93
CA GLY A 121 2.55 10.81 5.39
C GLY A 121 2.96 12.25 5.08
N ILE A 122 4.25 12.54 4.94
CA ILE A 122 4.69 13.87 4.48
C ILE A 122 4.35 14.10 3.00
N LYS A 123 4.17 13.03 2.21
CA LYS A 123 4.01 13.11 0.76
C LYS A 123 2.57 12.88 0.28
N TYR A 124 1.81 12.05 0.99
CA TYR A 124 0.50 11.58 0.52
C TYR A 124 -0.51 11.46 1.66
N GLY A 125 -1.77 11.75 1.35
CA GLY A 125 -2.90 11.67 2.27
C GLY A 125 -3.33 13.04 2.78
N ALA A 126 -4.64 13.29 2.72
CA ALA A 126 -5.25 14.51 3.20
C ALA A 126 -5.25 14.53 4.74
N PRO A 127 -4.83 15.63 5.39
CA PRO A 127 -5.03 15.79 6.82
C PRO A 127 -6.52 15.86 7.14
N MET A 128 -6.91 15.46 8.35
CA MET A 128 -8.32 15.47 8.76
C MET A 128 -8.96 16.86 8.65
N SER A 129 -8.18 17.93 8.80
CA SER A 129 -8.63 19.32 8.64
C SER A 129 -9.04 19.70 7.21
N GLU A 130 -8.61 18.96 6.19
CA GLU A 130 -8.92 19.23 4.78
C GLU A 130 -10.07 18.36 4.23
N VAL A 131 -10.48 17.33 4.97
CA VAL A 131 -11.49 16.35 4.54
C VAL A 131 -12.80 17.03 4.13
N ASP A 132 -13.32 17.95 4.94
CA ASP A 132 -14.61 18.61 4.65
C ASP A 132 -14.55 19.37 3.33
N SER A 133 -13.50 20.17 3.13
CA SER A 133 -13.27 20.92 1.89
C SER A 133 -13.20 20.00 0.66
N LEU A 134 -12.53 18.84 0.79
CA LEU A 134 -12.42 17.86 -0.28
C LEU A 134 -13.77 17.20 -0.62
N LEU A 135 -14.55 16.80 0.38
CA LEU A 135 -15.87 16.20 0.18
C LEU A 135 -16.88 17.19 -0.40
N GLU A 136 -16.88 18.43 0.09
CA GLU A 136 -17.74 19.51 -0.42
C GLU A 136 -17.39 19.86 -1.87
N THR A 137 -16.09 19.95 -2.18
CA THR A 137 -15.62 20.17 -3.56
C THR A 137 -16.03 19.02 -4.47
N ALA A 138 -15.85 17.77 -4.06
CA ALA A 138 -16.28 16.60 -4.83
C ALA A 138 -17.79 16.62 -5.09
N LYS A 139 -18.59 17.05 -4.10
CA LYS A 139 -20.04 17.19 -4.23
C LYS A 139 -20.41 18.26 -5.25
N MET A 140 -19.78 19.43 -5.17
CA MET A 140 -19.94 20.54 -6.12
C MET A 140 -19.61 20.10 -7.55
N LEU A 141 -18.54 19.33 -7.73
CA LEU A 141 -18.11 18.81 -9.03
C LEU A 141 -18.97 17.62 -9.52
N ARG A 142 -19.90 17.13 -8.69
CA ARG A 142 -20.72 15.93 -8.95
C ARG A 142 -19.87 14.68 -9.24
N LEU A 143 -18.77 14.54 -8.50
CA LEU A 143 -17.92 13.34 -8.55
C LEU A 143 -18.45 12.28 -7.58
N ASN A 144 -18.11 11.02 -7.83
CA ASN A 144 -18.60 9.90 -7.04
C ASN A 144 -17.55 9.44 -6.02
N ILE A 145 -17.65 9.93 -4.78
CA ILE A 145 -16.86 9.41 -3.66
C ILE A 145 -17.52 8.13 -3.15
N VAL A 146 -16.79 7.01 -3.24
CA VAL A 146 -17.27 5.67 -2.84
C VAL A 146 -16.59 5.13 -1.59
N GLY A 147 -15.57 5.84 -1.08
CA GLY A 147 -14.72 5.24 -0.06
C GLY A 147 -13.61 6.11 0.48
N VAL A 148 -12.86 5.50 1.38
CA VAL A 148 -11.67 6.08 2.02
C VAL A 148 -10.52 5.07 1.89
N SER A 149 -9.32 5.59 1.67
CA SER A 149 -8.08 4.81 1.69
C SER A 149 -7.10 5.41 2.68
N PHE A 150 -6.20 4.59 3.21
CA PHE A 150 -5.05 5.08 3.98
C PHE A 150 -3.87 4.14 3.83
N HIS A 151 -2.67 4.57 4.23
CA HIS A 151 -1.49 3.70 4.17
C HIS A 151 -0.52 4.04 5.31
N VAL A 152 -0.45 3.20 6.34
CA VAL A 152 0.34 3.43 7.57
C VAL A 152 1.88 3.39 7.37
N GLY A 153 2.33 3.07 6.16
CA GLY A 153 3.75 3.08 5.78
C GLY A 153 4.36 1.67 5.69
N SER A 154 5.39 1.51 4.85
CA SER A 154 5.99 0.19 4.63
C SER A 154 6.69 -0.29 5.89
N GLY A 155 6.27 -1.45 6.39
CA GLY A 155 6.88 -2.08 7.55
C GLY A 155 6.55 -1.40 8.88
N CYS A 156 5.35 -0.83 8.96
CA CYS A 156 4.79 -0.31 10.20
C CYS A 156 4.59 -1.45 11.21
N SER A 157 5.20 -1.30 12.39
CA SER A 157 5.01 -2.21 13.54
C SER A 157 3.99 -1.67 14.55
N SER A 158 3.31 -0.56 14.23
CA SER A 158 2.39 0.11 15.15
C SER A 158 0.95 -0.30 14.89
N VAL A 159 0.43 -1.21 15.70
CA VAL A 159 -0.99 -1.61 15.67
C VAL A 159 -1.92 -0.39 15.84
N SER A 160 -1.56 0.54 16.74
CA SER A 160 -2.33 1.75 16.99
C SER A 160 -2.47 2.66 15.77
N ALA A 161 -1.52 2.63 14.83
CA ALA A 161 -1.58 3.45 13.62
C ALA A 161 -2.73 2.98 12.72
N TYR A 162 -2.91 1.66 12.57
CA TYR A 162 -4.04 1.10 11.85
C TYR A 162 -5.37 1.42 12.54
N GLN A 163 -5.45 1.25 13.87
CA GLN A 163 -6.69 1.54 14.61
C GLN A 163 -7.11 3.01 14.48
N ASN A 164 -6.17 3.93 14.62
CA ASN A 164 -6.45 5.36 14.45
C ASN A 164 -6.90 5.68 13.02
N ALA A 165 -6.25 5.09 12.01
CA ALA A 165 -6.62 5.27 10.61
C ALA A 165 -8.02 4.71 10.30
N LEU A 166 -8.37 3.55 10.87
CA LEU A 166 -9.70 2.94 10.73
C LEU A 166 -10.79 3.80 11.37
N ARG A 167 -10.55 4.34 12.57
CA ARG A 167 -11.49 5.25 13.26
C ARG A 167 -11.68 6.55 12.50
N ASN A 168 -10.60 7.14 12.01
CA ASN A 168 -10.67 8.32 11.13
C ASN A 168 -11.47 8.01 9.86
N SER A 169 -11.24 6.85 9.25
CA SER A 169 -11.99 6.41 8.07
C SER A 169 -13.48 6.28 8.36
N ARG A 170 -13.88 5.76 9.53
CA ARG A 170 -15.29 5.69 9.96
C ARG A 170 -15.91 7.08 10.05
N THR A 171 -15.25 8.02 10.72
CA THR A 171 -15.69 9.43 10.82
C THR A 171 -15.93 10.04 9.43
N ILE A 172 -15.05 9.75 8.47
CA ILE A 172 -15.16 10.27 7.10
C ILE A 172 -16.30 9.61 6.34
N PHE A 173 -16.53 8.30 6.51
CA PHE A 173 -17.70 7.65 5.93
C PHE A 173 -19.01 8.27 6.44
N ASP A 174 -19.09 8.58 7.74
CA ASP A 174 -20.27 9.23 8.33
C ASP A 174 -20.47 10.63 7.76
N ARG A 175 -19.39 11.42 7.68
CA ARG A 175 -19.42 12.76 7.08
C ARG A 175 -19.78 12.74 5.59
N ALA A 176 -19.23 11.80 4.82
CA ALA A 176 -19.55 11.65 3.41
C ALA A 176 -21.03 11.27 3.21
N LYS A 177 -21.59 10.45 4.10
CA LYS A 177 -23.02 10.09 4.09
C LYS A 177 -23.92 11.31 4.33
N GLU A 178 -23.55 12.21 5.24
CA GLU A 178 -24.28 13.46 5.47
C GLU A 178 -24.34 14.34 4.22
N LEU A 179 -23.27 14.34 3.42
CA LEU A 179 -23.20 15.03 2.13
C LEU A 179 -23.89 14.26 0.99
N GLY A 180 -24.47 13.09 1.28
CA GLY A 180 -25.21 12.26 0.34
C GLY A 180 -24.34 11.39 -0.57
N PHE A 181 -23.10 11.07 -0.18
CA PHE A 181 -22.31 10.03 -0.83
C PHE A 181 -22.69 8.64 -0.30
N ASN A 182 -22.60 7.63 -1.17
CA ASN A 182 -22.80 6.24 -0.79
C ASN A 182 -21.46 5.53 -0.69
N CYS A 183 -20.76 5.72 0.43
CA CYS A 183 -19.47 5.09 0.68
C CYS A 183 -19.65 3.61 1.06
N ASN A 184 -19.05 2.72 0.27
CA ASN A 184 -19.13 1.27 0.45
C ASN A 184 -17.78 0.56 0.25
N LEU A 185 -16.69 1.29 0.10
CA LEU A 185 -15.36 0.74 -0.12
C LEU A 185 -14.34 1.34 0.86
N LEU A 186 -13.73 0.49 1.68
CA LEU A 186 -12.61 0.85 2.55
C LEU A 186 -11.34 0.21 2.02
N ASP A 187 -10.28 0.99 1.89
CA ASP A 187 -8.94 0.50 1.56
C ASP A 187 -7.97 0.77 2.71
N ILE A 188 -7.49 -0.31 3.33
CA ILE A 188 -6.58 -0.22 4.49
C ILE A 188 -5.09 -0.10 4.08
N GLY A 189 -4.82 -0.03 2.77
CA GLY A 189 -3.49 0.13 2.21
C GLY A 189 -2.56 -1.05 2.51
N GLY A 190 -1.27 -0.77 2.54
CA GLY A 190 -0.21 -1.75 2.76
C GLY A 190 0.52 -1.56 4.10
N GLY A 191 1.73 -2.10 4.15
CA GLY A 191 2.60 -2.02 5.33
C GLY A 191 2.91 -3.37 5.98
N PHE A 192 2.15 -4.41 5.61
CA PHE A 192 2.28 -5.76 6.13
C PHE A 192 3.63 -6.41 5.80
N PHE A 193 4.16 -7.16 6.77
CA PHE A 193 5.33 -8.00 6.59
C PHE A 193 4.93 -9.43 6.21
N GLY A 194 5.58 -9.97 5.18
CA GLY A 194 5.42 -11.38 4.79
C GLY A 194 6.27 -12.33 5.61
N VAL A 195 7.29 -11.82 6.30
CA VAL A 195 8.20 -12.59 7.13
C VAL A 195 8.25 -11.99 8.53
N HIS A 196 8.40 -12.83 9.54
CA HIS A 196 8.51 -12.38 10.91
C HIS A 196 9.93 -11.81 11.17
N TYR A 197 9.99 -10.61 11.72
CA TYR A 197 11.24 -9.98 12.14
C TYR A 197 11.30 -9.96 13.67
N SER A 198 12.39 -10.45 14.24
CA SER A 198 12.59 -10.42 15.70
C SER A 198 12.42 -8.99 16.26
N GLY A 199 11.70 -8.86 17.36
CA GLY A 199 11.39 -7.57 17.99
C GLY A 199 10.29 -6.75 17.29
N LYS A 200 9.57 -7.32 16.32
CA LYS A 200 8.39 -6.71 15.70
C LYS A 200 7.17 -7.62 15.86
N PRO A 201 5.95 -7.06 15.91
CA PRO A 201 4.74 -7.85 15.84
C PRO A 201 4.68 -8.69 14.56
N SER A 202 4.16 -9.90 14.69
CA SER A 202 3.84 -10.80 13.59
C SER A 202 2.69 -10.25 12.74
N PHE A 203 2.54 -10.80 11.53
CA PHE A 203 1.39 -10.49 10.68
C PHE A 203 0.08 -10.87 11.39
N GLU A 204 0.07 -12.02 12.07
CA GLU A 204 -1.08 -12.58 12.78
C GLU A 204 -1.59 -11.64 13.88
N GLU A 205 -0.68 -11.09 14.69
CA GLU A 205 -1.02 -10.13 15.75
C GLU A 205 -1.62 -8.85 15.16
N ILE A 206 -0.97 -8.29 14.12
CA ILE A 206 -1.46 -7.07 13.45
C ILE A 206 -2.82 -7.34 12.78
N ALA A 207 -2.94 -8.45 12.06
CA ALA A 207 -4.13 -8.80 11.32
C ALA A 207 -5.32 -9.09 12.24
N SER A 208 -5.09 -9.70 13.41
CA SER A 208 -6.16 -9.91 14.38
C SER A 208 -6.77 -8.59 14.83
N VAL A 209 -5.93 -7.62 15.24
CA VAL A 209 -6.42 -6.34 15.72
C VAL A 209 -7.11 -5.54 14.61
N ILE A 210 -6.57 -5.56 13.39
CA ILE A 210 -7.20 -4.90 12.24
C ILE A 210 -8.55 -5.53 11.93
N ARG A 211 -8.65 -6.86 11.89
CA ARG A 211 -9.90 -7.56 11.61
C ARG A 211 -10.96 -7.20 12.65
N ASP A 212 -10.62 -7.28 13.93
CA ASP A 212 -11.58 -7.03 15.02
C ASP A 212 -12.06 -5.55 14.99
N GLU A 213 -11.17 -4.60 14.69
CA GLU A 213 -11.53 -3.18 14.54
C GLU A 213 -12.36 -2.92 13.27
N VAL A 214 -12.05 -3.57 12.15
CA VAL A 214 -12.85 -3.50 10.91
C VAL A 214 -14.26 -4.04 11.14
N ASP A 215 -14.39 -5.19 11.80
CA ASP A 215 -15.67 -5.81 12.10
C ASP A 215 -16.52 -4.94 13.04
N SER A 216 -15.88 -4.22 13.95
CA SER A 216 -16.53 -3.27 14.86
C SER A 216 -17.02 -1.99 14.17
N LEU A 217 -16.21 -1.40 13.28
CA LEU A 217 -16.47 -0.09 12.67
C LEU A 217 -17.24 -0.15 11.34
N PHE A 218 -17.10 -1.25 10.59
CA PHE A 218 -17.62 -1.38 9.23
C PHE A 218 -18.47 -2.63 9.06
N LYS A 219 -19.76 -2.38 8.81
CA LYS A 219 -20.78 -3.39 8.53
C LYS A 219 -20.42 -4.25 7.32
N SER A 220 -21.10 -5.39 7.17
CA SER A 220 -20.82 -6.42 6.15
C SER A 220 -21.08 -5.97 4.71
N ASP A 221 -21.84 -4.89 4.50
CA ASP A 221 -22.09 -4.28 3.20
C ASP A 221 -20.94 -3.39 2.70
N VAL A 222 -19.99 -3.03 3.57
CA VAL A 222 -18.76 -2.33 3.18
C VAL A 222 -17.74 -3.35 2.68
N GLN A 223 -17.34 -3.21 1.42
CA GLN A 223 -16.21 -3.93 0.85
C GLN A 223 -14.92 -3.40 1.47
N VAL A 224 -14.05 -4.30 1.95
CA VAL A 224 -12.75 -3.94 2.49
C VAL A 224 -11.65 -4.54 1.61
N ILE A 225 -10.71 -3.71 1.21
CA ILE A 225 -9.53 -4.09 0.44
C ILE A 225 -8.26 -3.66 1.15
N ALA A 226 -7.13 -4.20 0.73
CA ALA A 226 -5.80 -3.79 1.18
C ALA A 226 -4.82 -3.84 0.01
N GLU A 227 -3.68 -3.16 0.16
CA GLU A 227 -2.62 -3.03 -0.85
C GLU A 227 -1.29 -3.73 -0.45
N PRO A 228 -1.28 -5.04 -0.13
CA PRO A 228 -0.06 -5.73 0.29
C PRO A 228 0.95 -5.89 -0.86
N GLY A 229 2.06 -5.14 -0.83
CA GLY A 229 3.22 -5.37 -1.71
C GLY A 229 4.25 -6.31 -1.09
N ARG A 230 4.99 -5.81 -0.09
CA ARG A 230 6.10 -6.52 0.58
C ARG A 230 5.68 -7.87 1.16
N TYR A 231 4.45 -7.98 1.63
CA TYR A 231 3.88 -9.21 2.17
C TYR A 231 3.99 -10.40 1.21
N TYR A 232 3.61 -10.17 -0.05
CA TYR A 232 3.70 -11.19 -1.10
C TYR A 232 5.12 -11.29 -1.66
N ALA A 233 5.79 -10.16 -1.92
CA ALA A 233 7.04 -10.17 -2.68
C ALA A 233 8.27 -10.68 -1.89
N THR A 234 8.35 -10.46 -0.57
CA THR A 234 9.62 -10.62 0.18
C THR A 234 10.19 -12.04 0.10
N SER A 235 9.36 -13.06 0.20
CA SER A 235 9.83 -14.45 0.21
C SER A 235 10.06 -15.02 -1.19
N THR A 236 9.75 -14.29 -2.26
CA THR A 236 9.78 -14.83 -3.63
C THR A 236 11.17 -14.88 -4.26
N LEU A 237 12.15 -14.15 -3.72
CA LEU A 237 13.51 -14.11 -4.26
C LEU A 237 14.56 -14.42 -3.20
N THR A 238 15.56 -15.17 -3.60
CA THR A 238 16.84 -15.33 -2.88
C THR A 238 17.94 -14.83 -3.78
N LEU A 239 18.71 -13.83 -3.32
CA LEU A 239 19.86 -13.31 -4.07
C LEU A 239 21.12 -14.07 -3.68
N CYS A 240 21.74 -14.73 -4.66
CA CYS A 240 23.02 -15.42 -4.49
C CYS A 240 24.13 -14.62 -5.19
N CYS A 241 25.11 -14.13 -4.44
CA CYS A 241 26.24 -13.37 -4.99
C CYS A 241 27.55 -14.15 -4.85
N GLN A 242 28.38 -14.15 -5.90
CA GLN A 242 29.73 -14.73 -5.83
C GLN A 242 30.71 -13.75 -5.20
N VAL A 243 31.58 -14.24 -4.32
CA VAL A 243 32.73 -13.47 -3.82
C VAL A 243 33.76 -13.36 -4.94
N VAL A 244 33.92 -12.15 -5.48
CA VAL A 244 34.87 -11.88 -6.59
C VAL A 244 36.24 -11.38 -6.12
N GLY A 245 36.35 -10.99 -4.85
CA GLY A 245 37.61 -10.50 -4.30
C GLY A 245 37.57 -10.37 -2.79
N ARG A 246 38.75 -10.49 -2.16
CA ARG A 246 38.94 -10.35 -0.72
C ARG A 246 40.18 -9.51 -0.46
N LYS A 247 40.05 -8.43 0.31
CA LYS A 247 41.20 -7.65 0.81
C LYS A 247 41.34 -7.87 2.31
N ILE A 248 42.56 -8.13 2.77
CA ILE A 248 42.90 -8.16 4.20
C ILE A 248 43.33 -6.76 4.59
N VAL A 249 42.72 -6.20 5.64
CA VAL A 249 43.14 -4.92 6.24
C VAL A 249 43.77 -5.23 7.59
N SER A 250 45.07 -5.01 7.71
CA SER A 250 45.76 -5.00 9.01
C SER A 250 45.58 -3.64 9.67
N GLU A 251 45.07 -3.60 10.91
CA GLU A 251 45.16 -2.40 11.74
C GLU A 251 46.64 -2.16 12.07
N GLN A 252 47.30 -1.29 11.31
CA GLN A 252 48.55 -0.66 11.75
C GLN A 252 48.46 0.85 11.51
N SER A 253 48.62 1.57 12.64
CA SER A 253 48.83 3.00 12.87
C SER A 253 47.64 3.97 12.87
N CYS A 254 46.84 3.92 13.94
CA CYS A 254 46.64 5.08 14.82
C CYS A 254 46.83 4.57 16.26
N ASP A 255 47.62 5.30 17.06
CA ASP A 255 47.99 5.06 18.47
C ASP A 255 49.08 4.04 18.78
N LYS A 256 50.32 4.56 18.89
CA LYS A 256 51.50 3.89 19.46
C LYS A 256 51.43 3.72 20.99
N ASN A 257 50.29 3.39 21.60
CA ASN A 257 50.30 3.24 23.07
C ASN A 257 49.31 2.26 23.73
N THR A 258 48.80 1.25 23.04
CA THR A 258 48.08 0.16 23.73
C THR A 258 48.34 -1.18 23.06
N LYS A 259 48.76 -2.16 23.87
CA LYS A 259 48.81 -3.59 23.49
C LYS A 259 47.37 -4.06 23.25
N ALA A 260 46.87 -3.92 22.03
CA ALA A 260 45.59 -4.47 21.62
C ALA A 260 45.83 -5.64 20.64
N THR A 261 45.27 -6.79 20.98
CA THR A 261 45.20 -8.00 20.18
C THR A 261 44.66 -7.66 18.79
N ALA A 262 45.44 -7.95 17.74
CA ALA A 262 45.07 -7.65 16.36
C ALA A 262 43.86 -8.49 15.93
N ASN A 263 42.65 -7.94 16.08
CA ASN A 263 41.44 -8.52 15.51
C ASN A 263 41.42 -8.23 14.00
N LYS A 264 41.63 -9.27 13.18
CA LYS A 264 41.47 -9.18 11.72
C LYS A 264 40.03 -8.82 11.39
N LYS A 265 39.79 -7.61 10.89
CA LYS A 265 38.51 -7.23 10.27
C LYS A 265 38.53 -7.60 8.79
N TYR A 266 37.52 -8.34 8.36
CA TYR A 266 37.31 -8.70 6.96
C TYR A 266 36.27 -7.75 6.35
N ILE A 267 36.62 -7.10 5.24
CA ILE A 267 35.66 -6.35 4.43
C ILE A 267 35.43 -7.16 3.16
N CYS A 268 34.21 -7.71 3.00
CA CYS A 268 33.76 -8.33 1.76
C CYS A 268 33.15 -7.27 0.86
N LYS A 269 33.54 -7.26 -0.42
CA LYS A 269 32.91 -6.41 -1.44
C LYS A 269 31.93 -7.26 -2.25
N TYR A 270 30.72 -6.74 -2.41
CA TYR A 270 29.68 -7.27 -3.30
C TYR A 270 29.49 -6.27 -4.45
N LEU A 271 29.24 -6.74 -5.67
CA LEU A 271 28.74 -5.95 -6.79
C LEU A 271 27.21 -6.12 -6.87
#